data_AF-A0A101IJX7-F1
#
_entry.id   AF-A0A101IJX7-F1
#
_cell.length_a   1.000
_cell.length_b   1.000
_cell.length_c   1.000
_cell.angle_alpha   90.00
_cell.angle_beta   90.00
_cell.angle_gamma   90.00
#
_symmetry.space_group_name_H-M   'P 1'
#
loop_
_entity.id
_entity.type
_entity.pdbx_description
1 polymer ?
#
loop_
_entity_poly.entity_id
_entity_poly.type
_entity_poly.pdbx_seq_one_letter_code
_entity_poly.pdbx_strand_id
1 'polypeptide(L)'
;MALLMAAFAIGIGFLADIGSADEDLMLVGAAEILDEIREGKAVERHHVRIEGSLDLRELEGPVRSPISIVDCEVQDTVRMEGATFESTVSFEETVFENMVLFSGVRFNDSAGFSFATFEDTVFFDSAFFGEVAEFCGTRFGRDAYFSSTVFSKTSDFNFTRFAEEYVLFDNVRFLGDAHFEDAEFGRWTNFYGSRFYEEADFLLATFPGRSFIANVTFEGDAKFASVEFMSFAEFEDSSFEGDFFLYGSTISYMKLNGTTFGEGSRVHLNNTEIEGFVIPWRTMEDHLVFRDEVYMGLVENYKRLGWFQDADDCYYHYRMLAQERKNIGWSKAIDYLAWLSCGYGVRPDYTLAWSLSIVLLFGVVFHLGKGLLQYERPDAKPENLGEGSEVDKIDLQGRIKDVASSHQGETQEEFDGETLAFPYGILSESRVVNSQVGGQKVVVFWEPGTASALDSRQISEGRDVGAVIAFDPTINGQELTFQFDGENFVDNQTGSTWDFLGIALTGPLQGEQLEQVVANNYFWFAWAAFKPETRLNQP
;
A
#
# COMPACT_ATOMS: atom_id res chain seq x y z
N MET A 1 -34.30 15.28 29.28
CA MET A 1 -34.80 14.12 30.05
C MET A 1 -33.79 12.97 30.00
N ALA A 2 -33.22 12.64 28.83
CA ALA A 2 -32.12 11.67 28.65
C ALA A 2 -30.88 11.93 29.55
N LEU A 3 -30.41 13.19 29.66
CA LEU A 3 -29.31 13.56 30.57
C LEU A 3 -29.61 13.37 32.07
N LEU A 4 -30.89 13.29 32.46
CA LEU A 4 -31.30 12.99 33.84
C LEU A 4 -31.38 11.47 34.10
N MET A 5 -31.61 10.66 33.05
CA MET A 5 -31.59 9.20 33.11
C MET A 5 -30.15 8.66 33.10
N ALA A 6 -29.25 9.26 32.33
CA ALA A 6 -27.82 8.91 32.30
C ALA A 6 -27.11 9.18 33.65
N ALA A 7 -27.50 10.25 34.36
CA ALA A 7 -27.02 10.50 35.72
C ALA A 7 -27.56 9.47 36.74
N PHE A 8 -28.69 8.82 36.44
CA PHE A 8 -29.23 7.70 37.22
C PHE A 8 -28.49 6.38 36.90
N ALA A 9 -28.23 6.08 35.62
CA ALA A 9 -27.53 4.86 35.19
C ALA A 9 -26.05 4.81 35.64
N ILE A 10 -25.32 5.93 35.56
CA ILE A 10 -23.94 6.03 36.05
C ILE A 10 -23.89 6.03 37.59
N GLY A 11 -24.95 6.55 38.24
CA GLY A 11 -25.10 6.53 39.70
C GLY A 11 -25.35 5.12 40.26
N ILE A 12 -26.09 4.27 39.54
CA ILE A 12 -26.38 2.89 39.95
C ILE A 12 -25.15 1.98 39.74
N GLY A 13 -24.33 2.23 38.70
CA GLY A 13 -23.08 1.49 38.47
C GLY A 13 -22.04 1.61 39.59
N PHE A 14 -22.07 2.69 40.39
CA PHE A 14 -21.21 2.87 41.57
C PHE A 14 -21.89 2.47 42.90
N LEU A 15 -23.19 2.15 42.88
CA LEU A 15 -23.96 1.69 44.03
C LEU A 15 -24.15 0.17 44.08
N ALA A 16 -23.90 -0.55 42.99
CA ALA A 16 -23.96 -2.02 42.95
C ALA A 16 -22.85 -2.73 43.76
N ASP A 17 -21.88 -2.00 44.32
CA ASP A 17 -20.84 -2.53 45.23
C ASP A 17 -21.04 -2.05 46.69
N ILE A 18 -22.18 -1.43 47.00
CA ILE A 18 -22.68 -1.31 48.37
C ILE A 18 -23.65 -2.47 48.55
N GLY A 19 -23.16 -3.55 49.18
CA GLY A 19 -23.97 -4.74 49.46
C GLY A 19 -25.39 -4.36 49.86
N SER A 20 -26.36 -4.85 49.08
CA SER A 20 -27.76 -4.75 49.44
C SER A 20 -27.87 -5.31 50.86
N ALA A 21 -28.34 -4.45 51.76
CA ALA A 21 -28.92 -4.97 52.98
C ALA A 21 -29.99 -5.96 52.53
N ASP A 22 -29.86 -7.21 52.97
CA ASP A 22 -30.82 -8.30 52.79
C ASP A 22 -32.19 -7.80 53.31
N GLU A 23 -32.93 -7.09 52.46
CA GLU A 23 -34.33 -6.78 52.72
C GLU A 23 -35.08 -8.10 52.54
N ASP A 24 -35.78 -8.53 53.58
CA ASP A 24 -36.56 -9.76 53.58
C ASP A 24 -37.69 -9.65 52.52
N LEU A 25 -37.39 -9.98 51.26
CA LEU A 25 -38.36 -10.07 50.19
C LEU A 25 -39.39 -11.15 50.51
N MET A 26 -40.65 -10.90 50.15
CA MET A 26 -41.70 -11.89 50.29
C MET A 26 -41.42 -13.09 49.38
N LEU A 27 -41.46 -14.30 49.94
CA LEU A 27 -41.27 -15.54 49.18
C LEU A 27 -42.55 -15.96 48.47
N VAL A 28 -42.45 -16.22 47.16
CA VAL A 28 -43.52 -16.75 46.31
C VAL A 28 -43.00 -18.02 45.63
N GLY A 29 -43.78 -19.10 45.68
CA GLY A 29 -43.40 -20.35 45.01
C GLY A 29 -43.69 -20.30 43.50
N ALA A 30 -42.74 -20.70 42.67
CA ALA A 30 -42.90 -20.82 41.23
C ALA A 30 -44.09 -21.72 40.81
N ALA A 31 -44.42 -22.72 41.62
CA ALA A 31 -45.59 -23.57 41.39
C ALA A 31 -46.91 -22.78 41.36
N GLU A 32 -47.05 -21.75 42.21
CA GLU A 32 -48.22 -20.88 42.24
C GLU A 32 -48.36 -20.10 40.93
N ILE A 33 -47.24 -19.54 40.44
CA ILE A 33 -47.18 -18.82 39.16
C ILE A 33 -47.53 -19.75 38.00
N LEU A 34 -46.98 -20.97 37.98
CA LEU A 34 -47.27 -21.96 36.95
C LEU A 34 -48.76 -22.37 36.93
N ASP A 35 -49.38 -22.49 38.10
CA ASP A 35 -50.81 -22.80 38.20
C ASP A 35 -51.68 -21.64 37.71
N GLU A 36 -51.33 -20.38 38.01
CA GLU A 36 -51.99 -19.19 37.45
C GLU A 36 -51.91 -19.18 35.91
N ILE A 37 -50.74 -19.48 35.34
CA ILE A 37 -50.54 -19.56 33.88
C ILE A 37 -51.39 -20.68 33.27
N ARG A 38 -51.39 -21.87 33.87
CA ARG A 38 -52.20 -23.02 33.40
C ARG A 38 -53.70 -22.75 33.44
N GLU A 39 -54.15 -21.98 34.42
CA GLU A 39 -55.54 -21.55 34.54
C GLU A 39 -55.90 -20.36 33.62
N GLY A 40 -54.93 -19.83 32.87
CA GLY A 40 -55.11 -18.69 31.97
C GLY A 40 -55.34 -17.37 32.71
N LYS A 41 -54.85 -17.24 33.95
CA LYS A 41 -54.91 -16.01 34.73
C LYS A 41 -53.71 -15.13 34.42
N ALA A 42 -53.89 -13.82 34.60
CA ALA A 42 -52.77 -12.88 34.59
C ALA A 42 -51.86 -13.16 35.79
N VAL A 43 -50.55 -13.11 35.56
CA VAL A 43 -49.54 -13.18 36.62
C VAL A 43 -49.07 -11.76 36.90
N GLU A 44 -49.18 -11.34 38.16
CA GLU A 44 -48.70 -10.04 38.63
C GLU A 44 -47.86 -10.26 39.89
N ARG A 45 -46.55 -10.01 39.81
CA ARG A 45 -45.60 -10.08 40.92
C ARG A 45 -44.70 -8.84 40.88
N HIS A 46 -44.51 -8.22 42.04
CA HIS A 46 -43.73 -7.00 42.20
C HIS A 46 -42.98 -7.03 43.53
N HIS A 47 -41.66 -6.82 43.53
CA HIS A 47 -40.86 -6.76 44.75
C HIS A 47 -40.95 -8.02 45.62
N VAL A 48 -40.79 -9.19 44.98
CA VAL A 48 -40.84 -10.51 45.65
C VAL A 48 -39.69 -11.41 45.20
N ARG A 49 -39.36 -12.40 46.02
CA ARG A 49 -38.42 -13.47 45.68
C ARG A 49 -39.19 -14.72 45.27
N ILE A 50 -38.91 -15.24 44.09
CA ILE A 50 -39.56 -16.41 43.49
C ILE A 50 -38.65 -17.63 43.68
N GLU A 51 -39.14 -18.61 44.43
CA GLU A 51 -38.43 -19.87 44.71
C GLU A 51 -39.01 -21.04 43.91
N GLY A 52 -38.13 -21.91 43.41
CA GLY A 52 -38.49 -23.03 42.56
C GLY A 52 -38.36 -22.71 41.08
N SER A 53 -38.12 -23.74 40.26
CA SER A 53 -37.94 -23.57 38.82
C SER A 53 -39.25 -23.19 38.12
N LEU A 54 -39.23 -22.09 37.38
CA LEU A 54 -40.29 -21.70 36.46
C LEU A 54 -40.13 -22.47 35.15
N ASP A 55 -40.69 -23.68 35.07
CA ASP A 55 -40.62 -24.56 33.89
C ASP A 55 -41.94 -24.60 33.11
N LEU A 56 -41.95 -23.94 31.95
CA LEU A 56 -43.10 -23.77 31.08
C LEU A 56 -43.08 -24.73 29.88
N ARG A 57 -42.07 -25.61 29.77
CA ARG A 57 -41.95 -26.54 28.62
C ARG A 57 -43.10 -27.55 28.52
N GLU A 58 -43.78 -27.81 29.64
CA GLU A 58 -44.94 -28.70 29.70
C GLU A 58 -46.29 -27.99 29.46
N LEU A 59 -46.30 -26.68 29.18
CA LEU A 59 -47.54 -25.97 28.90
C LEU A 59 -48.17 -26.43 27.57
N GLU A 60 -49.46 -26.73 27.60
CA GLU A 60 -50.22 -27.05 26.40
C GLU A 60 -50.67 -25.77 25.68
N GLY A 61 -50.01 -25.46 24.56
CA GLY A 61 -50.40 -24.34 23.69
C GLY A 61 -49.93 -22.96 24.19
N PRO A 62 -50.42 -21.88 23.56
CA PRO A 62 -49.93 -20.53 23.85
C PRO A 62 -50.49 -19.96 25.16
N VAL A 63 -49.65 -19.22 25.89
CA VAL A 63 -50.04 -18.40 27.05
C VAL A 63 -50.71 -17.12 26.55
N ARG A 64 -51.96 -16.91 26.94
CA ARG A 64 -52.79 -15.80 26.44
C ARG A 64 -53.05 -14.68 27.46
N SER A 65 -52.67 -14.91 28.71
CA SER A 65 -52.75 -13.92 29.78
C SER A 65 -51.41 -13.18 29.92
N PRO A 66 -51.43 -11.91 30.35
CA PRO A 66 -50.20 -11.16 30.58
C PRO A 66 -49.42 -11.73 31.76
N ILE A 67 -48.09 -11.63 31.68
CA ILE A 67 -47.17 -11.97 32.77
C ILE A 67 -46.37 -10.72 33.11
N SER A 68 -46.51 -10.25 34.34
CA SER A 68 -45.76 -9.12 34.90
C SER A 68 -45.03 -9.61 36.14
N ILE A 69 -43.73 -9.79 36.04
CA ILE A 69 -42.82 -10.12 37.15
C ILE A 69 -41.80 -8.99 37.16
N VAL A 70 -42.00 -7.96 37.98
CA VAL A 70 -41.22 -6.71 37.92
C VAL A 70 -40.53 -6.48 39.26
N ASP A 71 -39.28 -5.99 39.26
CA ASP A 71 -38.51 -5.75 40.49
C ASP A 71 -38.50 -7.02 41.38
N CYS A 72 -38.29 -8.20 40.78
CA CYS A 72 -38.33 -9.48 41.49
C CYS A 72 -36.95 -10.15 41.51
N GLU A 73 -36.76 -11.11 42.41
CA GLU A 73 -35.60 -12.00 42.40
C GLU A 73 -36.05 -13.42 42.06
N VAL A 74 -35.65 -13.95 40.91
CA VAL A 74 -35.91 -15.34 40.50
C VAL A 74 -34.70 -16.18 40.84
N GLN A 75 -34.84 -16.99 41.90
CA GLN A 75 -33.72 -17.72 42.47
C GLN A 75 -33.31 -18.91 41.59
N ASP A 76 -34.25 -19.68 41.06
CA ASP A 76 -33.97 -20.92 40.32
C ASP A 76 -34.01 -20.74 38.79
N THR A 77 -33.66 -21.80 38.06
CA THR A 77 -33.69 -21.81 36.58
C THR A 77 -35.09 -21.48 36.03
N VAL A 78 -35.12 -20.63 35.01
CA VAL A 78 -36.30 -20.34 34.19
C VAL A 78 -36.20 -21.08 32.86
N ARG A 79 -37.23 -21.86 32.52
CA ARG A 79 -37.30 -22.70 31.32
C ARG A 79 -38.55 -22.38 30.51
N MET A 80 -38.38 -21.67 29.40
CA MET A 80 -39.46 -21.26 28.49
C MET A 80 -39.15 -21.65 27.05
N GLU A 81 -38.33 -22.68 26.85
CA GLU A 81 -37.92 -23.11 25.53
C GLU A 81 -39.13 -23.50 24.67
N GLY A 82 -39.26 -22.88 23.49
CA GLY A 82 -40.37 -23.11 22.57
C GLY A 82 -41.74 -22.59 23.04
N ALA A 83 -41.84 -21.95 24.21
CA ALA A 83 -43.09 -21.39 24.70
C ALA A 83 -43.57 -20.25 23.80
N THR A 84 -44.89 -20.05 23.71
CA THR A 84 -45.50 -18.96 22.94
C THR A 84 -46.38 -18.10 23.84
N PHE A 85 -46.13 -16.79 23.86
CA PHE A 85 -46.88 -15.79 24.59
C PHE A 85 -47.63 -14.89 23.60
N GLU A 86 -48.95 -14.81 23.75
CA GLU A 86 -49.87 -14.02 22.90
C GLU A 86 -50.27 -12.69 23.54
N SER A 87 -49.71 -12.37 24.70
CA SER A 87 -49.92 -11.15 25.46
C SER A 87 -48.59 -10.68 26.03
N THR A 88 -48.53 -9.43 26.46
CA THR A 88 -47.35 -8.80 27.07
C THR A 88 -46.70 -9.65 28.17
N VAL A 89 -45.37 -9.74 28.13
CA VAL A 89 -44.53 -10.32 29.17
C VAL A 89 -43.54 -9.27 29.64
N SER A 90 -43.49 -8.97 30.93
CA SER A 90 -42.52 -8.03 31.51
C SER A 90 -41.74 -8.69 32.65
N PHE A 91 -40.43 -8.54 32.57
CA PHE A 91 -39.40 -8.90 33.53
C PHE A 91 -38.55 -7.67 33.93
N GLU A 92 -39.13 -6.47 33.83
CA GLU A 92 -38.42 -5.22 34.13
C GLU A 92 -37.85 -5.24 35.55
N GLU A 93 -36.63 -4.73 35.72
CA GLU A 93 -35.93 -4.63 37.01
C GLU A 93 -35.74 -5.99 37.75
N THR A 94 -36.00 -7.12 37.07
CA THR A 94 -35.94 -8.44 37.70
C THR A 94 -34.53 -9.03 37.63
N VAL A 95 -34.09 -9.62 38.73
CA VAL A 95 -32.83 -10.34 38.84
C VAL A 95 -33.08 -11.84 38.67
N PHE A 96 -32.38 -12.46 37.73
CA PHE A 96 -32.34 -13.91 37.54
C PHE A 96 -30.99 -14.43 38.04
N GLU A 97 -31.00 -15.13 39.17
CA GLU A 97 -29.76 -15.61 39.81
C GLU A 97 -29.11 -16.79 39.08
N ASN A 98 -29.91 -17.55 38.33
CA ASN A 98 -29.51 -18.76 37.63
C ASN A 98 -29.85 -18.69 36.14
N MET A 99 -29.38 -19.69 35.40
CA MET A 99 -29.57 -19.82 33.95
C MET A 99 -31.04 -19.59 33.51
N VAL A 100 -31.20 -18.88 32.38
CA VAL A 100 -32.50 -18.60 31.78
C VAL A 100 -32.54 -19.13 30.34
N LEU A 101 -33.51 -20.00 30.06
CA LEU A 101 -33.63 -20.72 28.79
C LEU A 101 -34.86 -20.23 28.00
N PHE A 102 -34.64 -19.29 27.09
CA PHE A 102 -35.62 -18.73 26.16
C PHE A 102 -35.46 -19.25 24.73
N SER A 103 -34.70 -20.32 24.50
CA SER A 103 -34.45 -20.81 23.14
C SER A 103 -35.74 -21.19 22.42
N GLY A 104 -35.99 -20.62 21.25
CA GLY A 104 -37.19 -20.85 20.45
C GLY A 104 -38.47 -20.21 21.01
N VAL A 105 -38.37 -19.39 22.07
CA VAL A 105 -39.52 -18.69 22.63
C VAL A 105 -40.14 -17.74 21.61
N ARG A 106 -41.46 -17.55 21.66
CA ARG A 106 -42.18 -16.61 20.82
C ARG A 106 -42.95 -15.63 21.68
N PHE A 107 -42.53 -14.37 21.71
CA PHE A 107 -43.29 -13.26 22.26
C PHE A 107 -44.03 -12.58 21.11
N ASN A 108 -45.31 -12.88 20.92
CA ASN A 108 -46.10 -12.30 19.82
C ASN A 108 -46.58 -10.86 20.13
N ASP A 109 -46.50 -10.45 21.40
CA ASP A 109 -46.76 -9.10 21.90
C ASP A 109 -45.47 -8.55 22.55
N SER A 110 -45.50 -7.35 23.13
CA SER A 110 -44.33 -6.71 23.74
C SER A 110 -43.67 -7.57 24.83
N ALA A 111 -42.34 -7.60 24.82
CA ALA A 111 -41.53 -8.30 25.81
C ALA A 111 -40.54 -7.32 26.48
N GLY A 112 -40.70 -7.09 27.78
CA GLY A 112 -39.92 -6.15 28.57
C GLY A 112 -38.89 -6.83 29.46
N PHE A 113 -37.65 -6.37 29.39
CA PHE A 113 -36.50 -6.79 30.20
C PHE A 113 -35.67 -5.58 30.67
N SER A 114 -36.20 -4.35 30.52
CA SER A 114 -35.48 -3.13 30.87
C SER A 114 -34.98 -3.18 32.31
N PHE A 115 -33.71 -2.87 32.51
CA PHE A 115 -33.00 -2.94 33.80
C PHE A 115 -33.00 -4.32 34.50
N ALA A 116 -33.40 -5.39 33.81
CA ALA A 116 -33.25 -6.74 34.32
C ALA A 116 -31.76 -7.12 34.46
N THR A 117 -31.45 -8.04 35.36
CA THR A 117 -30.10 -8.59 35.54
C THR A 117 -30.12 -10.10 35.40
N PHE A 118 -29.35 -10.64 34.47
CA PHE A 118 -29.12 -12.07 34.31
C PHE A 118 -27.74 -12.42 34.88
N GLU A 119 -27.67 -12.96 36.10
CA GLU A 119 -26.38 -13.26 36.76
C GLU A 119 -25.65 -14.46 36.13
N ASP A 120 -26.40 -15.38 35.52
CA ASP A 120 -25.87 -16.52 34.75
C ASP A 120 -26.22 -16.41 33.25
N THR A 121 -25.81 -17.39 32.47
CA THR A 121 -26.02 -17.43 31.02
C THR A 121 -27.50 -17.42 30.65
N VAL A 122 -27.83 -16.64 29.62
CA VAL A 122 -29.18 -16.58 29.03
C VAL A 122 -29.16 -16.96 27.55
N PHE A 123 -30.15 -17.75 27.16
CA PHE A 123 -30.27 -18.28 25.80
C PHE A 123 -31.56 -17.81 25.14
N PHE A 124 -31.48 -16.86 24.21
CA PHE A 124 -32.54 -16.43 23.32
C PHE A 124 -32.42 -17.05 21.91
N ASP A 125 -31.62 -18.10 21.73
CA ASP A 125 -31.40 -18.71 20.41
C ASP A 125 -32.72 -19.06 19.71
N SER A 126 -32.89 -18.65 18.46
CA SER A 126 -34.11 -18.85 17.66
C SER A 126 -35.37 -18.23 18.27
N ALA A 127 -35.24 -17.28 19.20
CA ALA A 127 -36.38 -16.55 19.73
C ALA A 127 -37.05 -15.66 18.67
N PHE A 128 -38.32 -15.35 18.90
CA PHE A 128 -39.10 -14.44 18.07
C PHE A 128 -39.75 -13.37 18.93
N PHE A 129 -39.43 -12.11 18.64
CA PHE A 129 -40.07 -10.92 19.20
C PHE A 129 -40.95 -10.30 18.12
N GLY A 130 -42.27 -10.37 18.31
CA GLY A 130 -43.30 -9.96 17.35
C GLY A 130 -43.61 -8.47 17.38
N GLU A 131 -43.55 -7.88 18.57
CA GLU A 131 -43.68 -6.43 18.79
C GLU A 131 -42.37 -5.87 19.40
N VAL A 132 -42.45 -4.78 20.15
CA VAL A 132 -41.27 -4.11 20.74
C VAL A 132 -40.59 -5.05 21.75
N ALA A 133 -39.27 -5.14 21.67
CA ALA A 133 -38.43 -5.88 22.61
C ALA A 133 -37.56 -4.89 23.38
N GLU A 134 -37.75 -4.79 24.69
CA GLU A 134 -37.10 -3.77 25.53
C GLU A 134 -36.04 -4.42 26.42
N PHE A 135 -34.77 -4.10 26.18
CA PHE A 135 -33.59 -4.52 26.95
C PHE A 135 -32.79 -3.32 27.47
N CYS A 136 -33.42 -2.14 27.52
CA CYS A 136 -32.78 -0.90 27.91
C CYS A 136 -32.18 -1.02 29.32
N GLY A 137 -30.88 -0.78 29.46
CA GLY A 137 -30.17 -0.88 30.74
C GLY A 137 -30.06 -2.30 31.32
N THR A 138 -30.44 -3.35 30.58
CA THR A 138 -30.29 -4.74 31.02
C THR A 138 -28.82 -5.09 31.25
N ARG A 139 -28.55 -5.91 32.26
CA ARG A 139 -27.23 -6.46 32.54
C ARG A 139 -27.19 -7.97 32.31
N PHE A 140 -26.27 -8.41 31.46
CA PHE A 140 -25.91 -9.82 31.31
C PHE A 140 -24.59 -10.07 32.04
N GLY A 141 -24.62 -10.78 33.16
CA GLY A 141 -23.45 -11.10 33.99
C GLY A 141 -22.55 -12.18 33.39
N ARG A 142 -23.12 -13.03 32.53
CA ARG A 142 -22.45 -14.07 31.73
C ARG A 142 -22.99 -14.07 30.30
N ASP A 143 -22.47 -14.99 29.48
CA ASP A 143 -22.78 -15.08 28.06
C ASP A 143 -24.27 -14.89 27.73
N ALA A 144 -24.54 -14.10 26.70
CA ALA A 144 -25.88 -13.88 26.17
C ALA A 144 -25.92 -14.35 24.70
N TYR A 145 -26.82 -15.29 24.43
CA TYR A 145 -26.97 -15.93 23.12
C TYR A 145 -28.26 -15.48 22.46
N PHE A 146 -28.17 -14.87 21.28
CA PHE A 146 -29.31 -14.42 20.46
C PHE A 146 -29.29 -15.06 19.07
N SER A 147 -28.53 -16.14 18.86
CA SER A 147 -28.33 -16.76 17.53
C SER A 147 -29.65 -17.05 16.81
N SER A 148 -29.78 -16.63 15.54
CA SER A 148 -30.99 -16.82 14.73
C SER A 148 -32.27 -16.18 15.29
N THR A 149 -32.17 -15.23 16.21
CA THR A 149 -33.31 -14.46 16.74
C THR A 149 -33.91 -13.53 15.68
N VAL A 150 -35.21 -13.26 15.81
CA VAL A 150 -35.91 -12.29 14.97
C VAL A 150 -36.57 -11.22 15.83
N PHE A 151 -36.19 -9.97 15.61
CA PHE A 151 -36.85 -8.79 16.15
C PHE A 151 -37.72 -8.17 15.06
N SER A 152 -39.05 -8.25 15.20
CA SER A 152 -39.98 -7.86 14.13
C SER A 152 -40.29 -6.35 14.11
N LYS A 153 -40.17 -5.70 15.27
CA LYS A 153 -40.28 -4.26 15.47
C LYS A 153 -39.00 -3.74 16.11
N THR A 154 -39.05 -2.54 16.67
CA THR A 154 -37.95 -1.93 17.40
C THR A 154 -37.42 -2.85 18.50
N SER A 155 -36.11 -3.03 18.54
CA SER A 155 -35.39 -3.63 19.66
C SER A 155 -34.53 -2.58 20.33
N ASP A 156 -34.73 -2.38 21.63
CA ASP A 156 -34.02 -1.37 22.42
C ASP A 156 -33.00 -2.04 23.35
N PHE A 157 -31.72 -1.96 23.01
CA PHE A 157 -30.57 -2.37 23.83
C PHE A 157 -29.74 -1.15 24.27
N ASN A 158 -30.35 0.02 24.38
CA ASN A 158 -29.64 1.21 24.84
C ASN A 158 -29.16 1.02 26.28
N PHE A 159 -27.95 1.47 26.59
CA PHE A 159 -27.32 1.34 27.91
C PHE A 159 -27.19 -0.11 28.42
N THR A 160 -27.41 -1.12 27.56
CA THR A 160 -27.27 -2.52 27.93
C THR A 160 -25.82 -2.84 28.20
N ARG A 161 -25.56 -3.59 29.28
CA ARG A 161 -24.24 -4.15 29.58
C ARG A 161 -24.25 -5.63 29.29
N PHE A 162 -23.58 -6.02 28.21
CA PHE A 162 -23.37 -7.42 27.92
C PHE A 162 -22.20 -7.98 28.73
N ALA A 163 -22.17 -9.29 28.88
CA ALA A 163 -21.17 -9.95 29.70
C ALA A 163 -19.75 -9.74 29.22
N GLU A 164 -18.80 -9.87 30.15
CA GLU A 164 -17.39 -9.62 29.90
C GLU A 164 -16.80 -10.53 28.81
N GLU A 165 -17.31 -11.75 28.60
CA GLU A 165 -16.72 -12.70 27.64
C GLU A 165 -17.46 -12.75 26.30
N TYR A 166 -18.62 -13.41 26.19
CA TYR A 166 -19.26 -13.69 24.88
C TYR A 166 -20.64 -13.06 24.72
N VAL A 167 -20.87 -12.47 23.54
CA VAL A 167 -22.18 -11.98 23.09
C VAL A 167 -22.41 -12.40 21.65
N LEU A 168 -23.37 -13.30 21.43
CA LEU A 168 -23.59 -13.90 20.11
C LEU A 168 -24.92 -13.44 19.51
N PHE A 169 -24.82 -12.58 18.51
CA PHE A 169 -25.90 -12.15 17.62
C PHE A 169 -25.68 -12.72 16.20
N ASP A 170 -25.31 -13.99 16.04
CA ASP A 170 -25.15 -14.57 14.70
C ASP A 170 -26.50 -14.87 14.02
N ASN A 171 -26.59 -14.59 12.73
CA ASN A 171 -27.76 -14.83 11.88
C ASN A 171 -29.06 -14.18 12.41
N VAL A 172 -28.94 -13.09 13.16
CA VAL A 172 -30.07 -12.33 13.71
C VAL A 172 -30.69 -11.47 12.63
N ARG A 173 -32.02 -11.33 12.68
CA ARG A 173 -32.78 -10.44 11.80
C ARG A 173 -33.46 -9.35 12.61
N PHE A 174 -32.98 -8.13 12.45
CA PHE A 174 -33.60 -6.92 12.99
C PHE A 174 -34.46 -6.30 11.88
N LEU A 175 -35.77 -6.57 11.91
CA LEU A 175 -36.71 -6.11 10.89
C LEU A 175 -37.17 -4.66 11.11
N GLY A 176 -37.12 -4.18 12.35
CA GLY A 176 -37.28 -2.77 12.69
C GLY A 176 -35.97 -2.18 13.22
N ASP A 177 -36.04 -0.95 13.73
CA ASP A 177 -34.87 -0.24 14.26
C ASP A 177 -34.21 -1.00 15.42
N ALA A 178 -32.90 -1.12 15.38
CA ALA A 178 -32.10 -1.76 16.42
C ALA A 178 -31.21 -0.73 17.11
N HIS A 179 -31.49 -0.44 18.38
CA HIS A 179 -30.77 0.57 19.14
C HIS A 179 -29.84 -0.08 20.15
N PHE A 180 -28.57 0.33 20.15
CA PHE A 180 -27.48 -0.07 21.03
C PHE A 180 -26.69 1.17 21.49
N GLU A 181 -27.36 2.32 21.63
CA GLU A 181 -26.73 3.55 22.08
C GLU A 181 -26.14 3.34 23.48
N ASP A 182 -24.86 3.69 23.65
CA ASP A 182 -24.12 3.58 24.92
C ASP A 182 -24.12 2.13 25.49
N ALA A 183 -24.26 1.12 24.61
CA ALA A 183 -24.15 -0.29 24.99
C ALA A 183 -22.69 -0.68 25.23
N GLU A 184 -22.45 -1.43 26.29
CA GLU A 184 -21.13 -1.98 26.64
C GLU A 184 -21.10 -3.46 26.22
N PHE A 185 -20.32 -3.79 25.18
CA PHE A 185 -20.19 -5.15 24.67
C PHE A 185 -19.08 -5.94 25.37
N GLY A 186 -19.15 -7.27 25.24
CA GLY A 186 -18.15 -8.19 25.77
C GLY A 186 -16.85 -8.26 24.96
N ARG A 187 -15.88 -9.01 25.47
CA ARG A 187 -14.58 -9.23 24.80
C ARG A 187 -14.68 -9.95 23.46
N TRP A 188 -15.75 -10.71 23.24
CA TRP A 188 -16.02 -11.41 22.00
C TRP A 188 -17.46 -11.14 21.57
N THR A 189 -17.61 -10.22 20.62
CA THR A 189 -18.92 -9.86 20.06
C THR A 189 -19.03 -10.39 18.65
N ASN A 190 -20.13 -11.08 18.35
CA ASN A 190 -20.34 -11.72 17.06
C ASN A 190 -21.70 -11.31 16.47
N PHE A 191 -21.70 -10.69 15.31
CA PHE A 191 -22.90 -10.37 14.52
C PHE A 191 -22.95 -11.15 13.20
N TYR A 192 -22.16 -12.20 13.04
CA TYR A 192 -21.95 -12.89 11.77
C TYR A 192 -23.24 -13.28 11.06
N GLY A 193 -23.38 -12.92 9.79
CA GLY A 193 -24.53 -13.30 8.97
C GLY A 193 -25.83 -12.56 9.32
N SER A 194 -25.79 -11.59 10.24
CA SER A 194 -26.96 -10.83 10.66
C SER A 194 -27.38 -9.78 9.64
N ARG A 195 -28.64 -9.34 9.75
CA ARG A 195 -29.22 -8.35 8.85
C ARG A 195 -30.06 -7.34 9.62
N PHE A 196 -29.77 -6.07 9.35
CA PHE A 196 -30.50 -4.91 9.83
C PHE A 196 -31.28 -4.33 8.65
N TYR A 197 -32.61 -4.40 8.69
CA TYR A 197 -33.47 -3.95 7.59
C TYR A 197 -33.75 -2.45 7.65
N GLU A 198 -33.89 -1.93 8.87
CA GLU A 198 -34.05 -0.50 9.14
C GLU A 198 -32.75 0.00 9.84
N GLU A 199 -32.84 1.07 10.61
CA GLU A 199 -31.68 1.71 11.24
C GLU A 199 -31.02 0.81 12.29
N ALA A 200 -29.68 0.80 12.31
CA ALA A 200 -28.88 0.17 13.34
C ALA A 200 -28.04 1.23 14.06
N ASP A 201 -28.41 1.57 15.28
CA ASP A 201 -27.76 2.61 16.07
C ASP A 201 -26.82 2.02 17.12
N PHE A 202 -25.52 2.30 17.00
CA PHE A 202 -24.45 1.92 17.92
C PHE A 202 -23.71 3.18 18.44
N LEU A 203 -24.39 4.33 18.46
CA LEU A 203 -23.83 5.59 18.95
C LEU A 203 -23.24 5.40 20.35
N LEU A 204 -21.98 5.81 20.56
CA LEU A 204 -21.27 5.70 21.85
C LEU A 204 -21.06 4.27 22.38
N ALA A 205 -21.40 3.23 21.62
CA ALA A 205 -21.18 1.86 22.05
C ALA A 205 -19.68 1.55 22.22
N THR A 206 -19.36 0.65 23.14
CA THR A 206 -17.98 0.23 23.42
C THR A 206 -17.78 -1.25 23.11
N PHE A 207 -16.71 -1.55 22.38
CA PHE A 207 -16.30 -2.90 22.00
C PHE A 207 -14.86 -3.12 22.52
N PRO A 208 -14.71 -3.61 23.77
CA PRO A 208 -13.40 -3.71 24.43
C PRO A 208 -12.51 -4.81 23.85
N GLY A 209 -13.10 -5.81 23.19
CA GLY A 209 -12.38 -6.92 22.58
C GLY A 209 -12.65 -7.08 21.10
N ARG A 210 -12.53 -8.31 20.61
CA ARG A 210 -12.67 -8.61 19.18
C ARG A 210 -14.15 -8.62 18.80
N SER A 211 -14.45 -7.93 17.71
CA SER A 211 -15.80 -7.84 17.15
C SER A 211 -15.82 -8.45 15.75
N PHE A 212 -16.60 -9.50 15.58
CA PHE A 212 -16.78 -10.21 14.33
C PHE A 212 -18.14 -9.84 13.74
N ILE A 213 -18.14 -8.83 12.87
CA ILE A 213 -19.31 -8.25 12.20
C ILE A 213 -19.22 -8.58 10.70
N ALA A 214 -18.85 -9.82 10.39
CA ALA A 214 -18.63 -10.27 9.01
C ALA A 214 -19.89 -10.87 8.38
N ASN A 215 -20.01 -10.80 7.06
CA ASN A 215 -21.22 -11.19 6.32
C ASN A 215 -22.50 -10.52 6.83
N VAL A 216 -22.39 -9.29 7.34
CA VAL A 216 -23.53 -8.52 7.85
C VAL A 216 -24.10 -7.65 6.75
N THR A 217 -25.42 -7.54 6.67
CA THR A 217 -26.09 -6.60 5.75
C THR A 217 -26.80 -5.52 6.55
N PHE A 218 -26.43 -4.27 6.31
CA PHE A 218 -27.12 -3.07 6.80
C PHE A 218 -27.91 -2.47 5.63
N GLU A 219 -29.22 -2.71 5.57
CA GLU A 219 -30.09 -2.10 4.56
C GLU A 219 -30.44 -0.65 4.90
N GLY A 220 -30.72 -0.38 6.17
CA GLY A 220 -30.81 0.98 6.71
C GLY A 220 -29.45 1.54 7.12
N ASP A 221 -29.48 2.73 7.71
CA ASP A 221 -28.28 3.43 8.16
C ASP A 221 -27.59 2.66 9.30
N ALA A 222 -26.26 2.53 9.20
CA ALA A 222 -25.39 1.91 10.18
C ALA A 222 -24.64 2.98 10.97
N LYS A 223 -25.15 3.35 12.14
CA LYS A 223 -24.63 4.45 12.96
C LYS A 223 -23.65 3.94 14.01
N PHE A 224 -22.38 3.89 13.65
CA PHE A 224 -21.26 3.60 14.56
C PHE A 224 -20.54 4.89 14.97
N ALA A 225 -21.30 5.97 15.19
CA ALA A 225 -20.74 7.27 15.54
C ALA A 225 -20.24 7.29 16.99
N SER A 226 -19.10 7.93 17.24
CA SER A 226 -18.45 7.98 18.56
C SER A 226 -18.27 6.61 19.22
N VAL A 227 -18.21 5.53 18.42
CA VAL A 227 -17.99 4.17 18.91
C VAL A 227 -16.53 3.99 19.32
N GLU A 228 -16.28 3.13 20.30
CA GLU A 228 -14.93 2.73 20.69
C GLU A 228 -14.68 1.26 20.36
N PHE A 229 -13.95 1.00 19.27
CA PHE A 229 -13.41 -0.34 18.95
C PHE A 229 -11.98 -0.44 19.48
N MET A 230 -11.81 -0.99 20.68
CA MET A 230 -10.51 -1.05 21.39
C MET A 230 -9.59 -2.18 20.90
N SER A 231 -10.06 -3.03 19.99
CA SER A 231 -9.32 -4.13 19.41
C SER A 231 -9.65 -4.30 17.91
N PHE A 232 -9.70 -5.54 17.42
CA PHE A 232 -10.03 -5.86 16.03
C PHE A 232 -11.55 -5.83 15.79
N ALA A 233 -11.98 -5.04 14.82
CA ALA A 233 -13.33 -5.03 14.28
C ALA A 233 -13.32 -5.54 12.82
N GLU A 234 -13.92 -6.70 12.58
CA GLU A 234 -13.92 -7.37 11.29
C GLU A 234 -15.30 -7.25 10.64
N PHE A 235 -15.40 -6.46 9.57
CA PHE A 235 -16.59 -6.24 8.75
C PHE A 235 -16.50 -6.95 7.40
N GLU A 236 -15.73 -8.04 7.33
CA GLU A 236 -15.46 -8.74 6.07
C GLU A 236 -16.75 -9.20 5.37
N ASP A 237 -16.78 -9.10 4.03
CA ASP A 237 -17.90 -9.53 3.18
C ASP A 237 -19.27 -8.94 3.59
N SER A 238 -19.27 -7.80 4.29
CA SER A 238 -20.49 -7.11 4.72
C SER A 238 -20.99 -6.11 3.66
N SER A 239 -22.28 -5.80 3.66
CA SER A 239 -22.85 -4.77 2.77
C SER A 239 -23.50 -3.66 3.56
N PHE A 240 -23.24 -2.42 3.15
CA PHE A 240 -23.87 -1.20 3.65
C PHE A 240 -24.68 -0.55 2.53
N GLU A 241 -25.98 -0.87 2.47
CA GLU A 241 -26.90 -0.25 1.50
C GLU A 241 -27.34 1.15 1.96
N GLY A 242 -27.47 1.34 3.28
CA GLY A 242 -27.62 2.66 3.92
C GLY A 242 -26.27 3.32 4.24
N ASP A 243 -26.32 4.51 4.84
CA ASP A 243 -25.12 5.27 5.17
C ASP A 243 -24.33 4.62 6.33
N PHE A 244 -23.01 4.66 6.25
CA PHE A 244 -22.10 4.13 7.27
C PHE A 244 -21.42 5.27 8.02
N PHE A 245 -21.80 5.46 9.28
CA PHE A 245 -21.32 6.55 10.12
C PHE A 245 -20.28 6.06 11.12
N LEU A 246 -19.08 6.63 11.09
CA LEU A 246 -17.99 6.39 12.05
C LEU A 246 -17.46 7.71 12.65
N TYR A 247 -18.21 8.80 12.52
CA TYR A 247 -17.70 10.11 12.92
C TYR A 247 -17.46 10.18 14.43
N GLY A 248 -16.35 10.77 14.85
CA GLY A 248 -15.97 10.89 16.26
C GLY A 248 -15.52 9.57 16.91
N SER A 249 -15.42 8.48 16.15
CA SER A 249 -15.11 7.16 16.70
C SER A 249 -13.61 6.94 16.92
N THR A 250 -13.27 6.07 17.87
CA THR A 250 -11.91 5.61 18.13
C THR A 250 -11.79 4.15 17.74
N ILE A 251 -10.91 3.84 16.79
CA ILE A 251 -10.79 2.52 16.18
C ILE A 251 -9.33 2.09 16.18
N SER A 252 -9.00 1.07 16.98
CA SER A 252 -7.66 0.48 16.93
C SER A 252 -7.41 -0.22 15.59
N TYR A 253 -8.26 -1.16 15.20
CA TYR A 253 -8.10 -1.83 13.91
C TYR A 253 -9.45 -2.25 13.34
N MET A 254 -9.76 -1.80 12.12
CA MET A 254 -10.97 -2.19 11.40
C MET A 254 -10.66 -2.71 10.01
N LYS A 255 -11.28 -3.84 9.65
CA LYS A 255 -11.07 -4.54 8.38
C LYS A 255 -12.39 -4.69 7.63
N LEU A 256 -12.43 -4.15 6.40
CA LEU A 256 -13.59 -4.14 5.52
C LEU A 256 -13.26 -4.83 4.18
N ASN A 257 -12.53 -5.95 4.24
CA ASN A 257 -12.21 -6.72 3.04
C ASN A 257 -13.48 -7.38 2.47
N GLY A 258 -13.72 -7.23 1.17
CA GLY A 258 -14.92 -7.77 0.54
C GLY A 258 -16.20 -6.99 0.85
N THR A 259 -16.11 -5.93 1.66
CA THR A 259 -17.24 -5.07 1.98
C THR A 259 -17.72 -4.31 0.75
N THR A 260 -19.03 -4.16 0.62
CA THR A 260 -19.70 -3.40 -0.45
C THR A 260 -20.52 -2.26 0.11
N PHE A 261 -20.68 -1.20 -0.70
CA PHE A 261 -21.52 -0.05 -0.40
C PHE A 261 -22.58 0.09 -1.51
N GLY A 262 -23.85 0.22 -1.11
CA GLY A 262 -24.98 0.36 -2.03
C GLY A 262 -24.97 1.67 -2.82
N GLU A 263 -25.76 1.71 -3.91
CA GLU A 263 -25.83 2.92 -4.75
C GLU A 263 -26.41 4.09 -3.94
N GLY A 264 -25.59 5.14 -3.76
CA GLY A 264 -26.00 6.35 -3.03
C GLY A 264 -25.60 6.37 -1.56
N SER A 265 -25.16 5.26 -0.98
CA SER A 265 -24.67 5.24 0.40
C SER A 265 -23.40 6.06 0.57
N ARG A 266 -23.18 6.56 1.77
CA ARG A 266 -22.06 7.42 2.14
C ARG A 266 -21.31 6.89 3.35
N VAL A 267 -20.00 7.14 3.35
CA VAL A 267 -19.12 6.82 4.48
C VAL A 267 -18.70 8.11 5.16
N HIS A 268 -19.00 8.22 6.46
CA HIS A 268 -18.73 9.39 7.28
C HIS A 268 -17.61 9.10 8.30
N LEU A 269 -16.42 9.66 8.08
CA LEU A 269 -15.22 9.45 8.91
C LEU A 269 -14.72 10.73 9.61
N ASN A 270 -15.55 11.77 9.75
CA ASN A 270 -15.08 13.04 10.30
C ASN A 270 -14.73 12.91 11.78
N ASN A 271 -13.57 13.44 12.17
CA ASN A 271 -13.03 13.35 13.54
C ASN A 271 -12.87 11.91 14.04
N THR A 272 -12.66 10.95 13.14
CA THR A 272 -12.44 9.55 13.50
C THR A 272 -10.95 9.28 13.68
N GLU A 273 -10.58 8.69 14.80
CA GLU A 273 -9.21 8.25 15.08
C GLU A 273 -9.08 6.77 14.71
N ILE A 274 -8.29 6.45 13.68
CA ILE A 274 -8.12 5.07 13.21
C ILE A 274 -6.63 4.73 13.11
N GLU A 275 -6.16 3.76 13.92
CA GLU A 275 -4.76 3.33 13.84
C GLU A 275 -4.52 2.47 12.58
N GLY A 276 -5.39 1.48 12.36
CA GLY A 276 -5.41 0.62 11.16
C GLY A 276 -6.78 0.50 10.51
N PHE A 277 -6.90 0.96 9.27
CA PHE A 277 -8.13 0.90 8.48
C PHE A 277 -7.92 0.14 7.17
N VAL A 278 -8.34 -1.11 7.12
CA VAL A 278 -8.06 -2.01 6.00
C VAL A 278 -9.27 -2.07 5.06
N ILE A 279 -9.24 -1.22 4.03
CA ILE A 279 -10.27 -1.15 3.00
C ILE A 279 -9.66 -0.67 1.67
N PRO A 280 -9.82 -1.38 0.55
CA PRO A 280 -9.32 -0.91 -0.74
C PRO A 280 -9.89 0.46 -1.12
N TRP A 281 -9.08 1.35 -1.71
CA TRP A 281 -9.52 2.72 -2.02
C TRP A 281 -10.73 2.74 -2.98
N ARG A 282 -10.70 1.86 -3.98
CA ARG A 282 -11.77 1.71 -4.98
C ARG A 282 -13.14 1.38 -4.36
N THR A 283 -13.16 0.78 -3.18
CA THR A 283 -14.40 0.48 -2.47
C THR A 283 -15.03 1.73 -1.87
N MET A 284 -14.22 2.74 -1.50
CA MET A 284 -14.71 3.96 -0.84
C MET A 284 -14.79 5.18 -1.74
N GLU A 285 -14.12 5.18 -2.89
CA GLU A 285 -13.85 6.42 -3.63
C GLU A 285 -15.11 7.23 -3.98
N ASP A 286 -16.21 6.56 -4.31
CA ASP A 286 -17.49 7.18 -4.67
C ASP A 286 -18.47 7.36 -3.49
N HIS A 287 -18.11 6.85 -2.30
CA HIS A 287 -18.95 6.88 -1.11
C HIS A 287 -18.42 7.85 -0.04
N LEU A 288 -17.15 8.26 -0.12
CA LEU A 288 -16.53 9.08 0.90
C LEU A 288 -17.01 10.54 0.86
N VAL A 289 -17.43 11.07 2.01
CA VAL A 289 -17.80 12.49 2.14
C VAL A 289 -16.55 13.37 2.17
N PHE A 290 -16.46 14.34 1.23
CA PHE A 290 -15.28 15.21 1.09
C PHE A 290 -14.96 16.04 2.35
N ARG A 291 -13.78 15.79 2.93
CA ARG A 291 -13.13 16.55 4.01
C ARG A 291 -11.61 16.43 3.88
N ASP A 292 -10.88 17.53 4.02
CA ASP A 292 -9.42 17.54 3.85
C ASP A 292 -8.72 16.57 4.82
N GLU A 293 -9.12 16.59 6.10
CA GLU A 293 -8.51 15.79 7.16
C GLU A 293 -8.74 14.29 6.95
N VAL A 294 -9.94 13.91 6.48
CA VAL A 294 -10.32 12.52 6.24
C VAL A 294 -9.48 11.91 5.12
N TYR A 295 -9.36 12.60 3.98
CA TYR A 295 -8.57 12.09 2.85
C TYR A 295 -7.10 11.98 3.22
N MET A 296 -6.53 12.99 3.90
CA MET A 296 -5.12 12.95 4.28
C MET A 296 -4.85 11.87 5.33
N GLY A 297 -5.76 11.67 6.29
CA GLY A 297 -5.68 10.57 7.24
C GLY A 297 -5.71 9.20 6.56
N LEU A 298 -6.56 9.01 5.53
CA LEU A 298 -6.61 7.78 4.74
C LEU A 298 -5.33 7.55 3.92
N VAL A 299 -4.77 8.60 3.29
CA VAL A 299 -3.48 8.52 2.58
C VAL A 299 -2.37 8.04 3.53
N GLU A 300 -2.31 8.59 4.75
CA GLU A 300 -1.34 8.16 5.75
C GLU A 300 -1.58 6.73 6.21
N ASN A 301 -2.84 6.35 6.43
CA ASN A 301 -3.22 4.97 6.75
C ASN A 301 -2.75 3.99 5.66
N TYR A 302 -3.03 4.26 4.39
CA TYR A 302 -2.59 3.40 3.28
C TYR A 302 -1.06 3.28 3.21
N LYS A 303 -0.33 4.37 3.46
CA LYS A 303 1.14 4.33 3.55
C LYS A 303 1.63 3.47 4.71
N ARG A 304 0.99 3.55 5.89
CA ARG A 304 1.31 2.69 7.06
C ARG A 304 1.05 1.21 6.74
N LEU A 305 0.00 0.91 5.99
CA LEU A 305 -0.31 -0.45 5.51
C LEU A 305 0.62 -0.95 4.38
N GLY A 306 1.42 -0.06 3.78
CA GLY A 306 2.26 -0.38 2.61
C GLY A 306 1.48 -0.42 1.29
N TRP A 307 0.25 0.07 1.26
CA TRP A 307 -0.62 0.12 0.07
C TRP A 307 -0.40 1.42 -0.70
N PHE A 308 0.78 1.55 -1.30
CA PHE A 308 1.20 2.80 -1.95
C PHE A 308 0.30 3.19 -3.13
N GLN A 309 -0.23 2.21 -3.87
CA GLN A 309 -1.14 2.49 -4.98
C GLN A 309 -2.46 3.10 -4.50
N ASP A 310 -3.09 2.54 -3.48
CA ASP A 310 -4.31 3.11 -2.88
C ASP A 310 -4.04 4.49 -2.24
N ALA A 311 -2.86 4.69 -1.64
CA ALA A 311 -2.46 5.99 -1.11
C ALA A 311 -2.37 7.05 -2.22
N ASP A 312 -1.78 6.70 -3.37
CA ASP A 312 -1.64 7.57 -4.53
C ASP A 312 -3.01 7.83 -5.20
N ASP A 313 -3.86 6.81 -5.31
CA ASP A 313 -5.23 6.92 -5.86
C ASP A 313 -6.09 7.84 -4.99
N CYS A 314 -6.05 7.65 -3.66
CA CYS A 314 -6.72 8.50 -2.68
C CYS A 314 -6.25 9.96 -2.75
N TYR A 315 -4.93 10.18 -2.77
CA TYR A 315 -4.36 11.52 -2.89
C TYR A 315 -4.71 12.19 -4.22
N TYR A 316 -4.68 11.44 -5.32
CA TYR A 316 -5.07 11.96 -6.63
C TYR A 316 -6.54 12.41 -6.63
N HIS A 317 -7.44 11.58 -6.10
CA HIS A 317 -8.86 11.90 -6.01
C HIS A 317 -9.09 13.13 -5.12
N TYR A 318 -8.45 13.19 -3.95
CA TYR A 318 -8.45 14.38 -3.08
C TYR A 318 -8.11 15.67 -3.85
N ARG A 319 -6.99 15.66 -4.57
CA ARG A 319 -6.50 16.83 -5.30
C ARG A 319 -7.45 17.27 -6.41
N MET A 320 -8.07 16.31 -7.10
CA MET A 320 -9.08 16.57 -8.12
C MET A 320 -10.29 17.30 -7.51
N LEU A 321 -10.90 16.75 -6.47
CA LEU A 321 -12.06 17.35 -5.79
C LEU A 321 -11.74 18.72 -5.17
N ALA A 322 -10.56 18.87 -4.56
CA ALA A 322 -10.09 20.14 -4.01
C ALA A 322 -9.91 21.19 -5.12
N GLN A 323 -9.41 20.80 -6.29
CA GLN A 323 -9.21 21.68 -7.43
C GLN A 323 -10.53 22.14 -8.06
N GLU A 324 -11.53 21.27 -8.16
CA GLU A 324 -12.87 21.64 -8.65
C GLU A 324 -13.50 22.74 -7.80
N ARG A 325 -13.36 22.64 -6.48
CA ARG A 325 -13.91 23.59 -5.49
C ARG A 325 -13.15 24.93 -5.41
N LYS A 326 -11.95 25.05 -6.00
CA LYS A 326 -11.20 26.31 -6.02
C LYS A 326 -11.82 27.33 -6.96
N ASN A 327 -11.73 28.60 -6.57
CA ASN A 327 -12.04 29.74 -7.44
C ASN A 327 -11.07 29.83 -8.64
N ILE A 328 -11.54 30.42 -9.74
CA ILE A 328 -10.73 30.61 -10.94
C ILE A 328 -9.59 31.60 -10.64
N GLY A 329 -8.35 31.17 -10.88
CA GLY A 329 -7.15 31.97 -10.66
C GLY A 329 -5.87 31.20 -10.95
N TRP A 330 -4.72 31.82 -10.69
CA TRP A 330 -3.40 31.23 -10.95
C TRP A 330 -3.16 29.91 -10.21
N SER A 331 -3.66 29.75 -8.97
CA SER A 331 -3.49 28.49 -8.25
C SER A 331 -4.25 27.33 -8.92
N LYS A 332 -5.48 27.57 -9.38
CA LYS A 332 -6.28 26.57 -10.12
C LYS A 332 -5.64 26.20 -11.47
N ALA A 333 -5.04 27.18 -12.15
CA ALA A 333 -4.30 26.93 -13.39
C ALA A 333 -3.05 26.07 -13.15
N ILE A 334 -2.29 26.36 -12.10
CA ILE A 334 -1.13 25.54 -11.70
C ILE A 334 -1.57 24.13 -11.33
N ASP A 335 -2.63 23.98 -10.54
CA ASP A 335 -3.17 22.65 -10.21
C ASP A 335 -3.62 21.89 -11.45
N TYR A 336 -4.26 22.56 -12.41
CA TYR A 336 -4.66 21.93 -13.68
C TYR A 336 -3.45 21.49 -14.52
N LEU A 337 -2.37 22.28 -14.55
CA LEU A 337 -1.13 21.89 -15.21
C LEU A 337 -0.46 20.70 -14.49
N ALA A 338 -0.48 20.66 -13.16
CA ALA A 338 0.04 19.54 -12.39
C ALA A 338 -0.79 18.27 -12.58
N TRP A 339 -2.12 18.41 -12.67
CA TRP A 339 -3.04 17.34 -13.03
C TRP A 339 -2.71 16.77 -14.41
N LEU A 340 -2.65 17.62 -15.44
CA LEU A 340 -2.43 17.21 -16.82
C LEU A 340 -1.03 16.62 -17.06
N SER A 341 -0.01 17.12 -16.37
CA SER A 341 1.38 16.74 -16.64
C SER A 341 1.84 15.48 -15.91
N CYS A 342 1.55 15.36 -14.62
CA CYS A 342 2.04 14.26 -13.78
C CYS A 342 1.00 13.72 -12.79
N GLY A 343 -0.29 14.05 -12.99
CA GLY A 343 -1.38 13.65 -12.10
C GLY A 343 -1.10 14.04 -10.65
N TYR A 344 -0.73 15.30 -10.42
CA TYR A 344 -0.34 15.83 -9.11
C TYR A 344 0.91 15.17 -8.49
N GLY A 345 1.75 14.52 -9.31
CA GLY A 345 3.02 13.91 -8.90
C GLY A 345 2.91 12.43 -8.55
N VAL A 346 1.72 11.82 -8.65
CA VAL A 346 1.50 10.40 -8.33
C VAL A 346 1.15 9.54 -9.56
N ARG A 347 1.15 10.14 -10.76
CA ARG A 347 0.90 9.47 -12.05
C ARG A 347 2.11 9.61 -13.00
N PRO A 348 3.16 8.78 -12.85
CA PRO A 348 4.37 8.88 -13.67
C PRO A 348 4.13 8.55 -15.15
N ASP A 349 3.10 7.75 -15.44
CA ASP A 349 2.63 7.41 -16.78
C ASP A 349 2.26 8.66 -17.60
N TYR A 350 1.69 9.70 -16.98
CA TYR A 350 1.39 10.97 -17.67
C TYR A 350 2.68 11.64 -18.14
N THR A 351 3.69 11.66 -17.26
CA THR A 351 4.99 12.28 -17.57
C THR A 351 5.69 11.54 -18.71
N LEU A 352 5.63 10.21 -18.70
CA LEU A 352 6.18 9.37 -19.77
C LEU A 352 5.44 9.58 -21.09
N ALA A 353 4.12 9.67 -21.07
CA ALA A 353 3.30 9.92 -22.25
C ALA A 353 3.58 11.30 -22.87
N TRP A 354 3.69 12.35 -22.04
CA TRP A 354 4.09 13.68 -22.50
C TRP A 354 5.50 13.70 -23.08
N SER A 355 6.46 13.05 -22.42
CA SER A 355 7.83 12.93 -22.90
C SER A 355 7.88 12.25 -24.28
N LEU A 356 7.18 11.12 -24.44
CA LEU A 356 7.08 10.43 -25.72
C LEU A 356 6.41 11.30 -26.79
N SER A 357 5.33 12.00 -26.44
CA SER A 357 4.61 12.88 -27.35
C SER A 357 5.47 14.05 -27.82
N ILE A 358 6.28 14.63 -26.93
CA ILE A 358 7.24 15.68 -27.25
C ILE A 358 8.32 15.13 -28.20
N VAL A 359 8.91 13.98 -27.89
CA VAL A 359 9.92 13.35 -28.76
C VAL A 359 9.36 13.08 -30.16
N LEU A 360 8.14 12.55 -30.26
CA LEU A 360 7.48 12.29 -31.54
C LEU A 360 7.16 13.61 -32.29
N LEU A 361 6.64 14.61 -31.60
CA LEU A 361 6.35 15.93 -32.17
C LEU A 361 7.62 16.57 -32.75
N PHE A 362 8.70 16.63 -31.97
CA PHE A 362 9.97 17.18 -32.43
C PHE A 362 10.60 16.33 -33.53
N GLY A 363 10.43 15.00 -33.51
CA GLY A 363 10.80 14.12 -34.62
C GLY A 363 10.07 14.49 -35.91
N VAL A 364 8.77 14.75 -35.85
CA VAL A 364 7.97 15.21 -37.01
C VAL A 364 8.41 16.59 -37.48
N VAL A 365 8.61 17.54 -36.57
CA VAL A 365 9.10 18.89 -36.90
C VAL A 365 10.47 18.83 -37.57
N PHE A 366 11.39 18.02 -37.06
CA PHE A 366 12.74 17.83 -37.63
C PHE A 366 12.69 17.20 -39.03
N HIS A 367 11.80 16.22 -39.22
CA HIS A 367 11.57 15.59 -40.51
C HIS A 367 10.98 16.57 -41.56
N LEU A 368 9.94 17.31 -41.19
CA LEU A 368 9.30 18.30 -42.07
C LEU A 368 10.20 19.52 -42.35
N GLY A 369 11.03 19.91 -41.38
CA GLY A 369 11.97 21.02 -41.49
C GLY A 369 13.18 20.75 -42.39
N LYS A 370 13.27 19.57 -43.03
CA LYS A 370 14.44 19.14 -43.82
C LYS A 370 15.75 19.24 -43.01
N GLY A 371 15.73 18.89 -41.73
CA GLY A 371 16.94 18.85 -40.87
C GLY A 371 18.02 17.88 -41.37
N LEU A 372 17.69 17.01 -42.34
CA LEU A 372 18.57 16.15 -43.10
C LEU A 372 18.79 16.70 -44.53
N LEU A 373 19.19 17.96 -44.68
CA LEU A 373 19.85 18.37 -45.92
C LEU A 373 21.21 17.66 -45.95
N GLN A 374 21.28 16.56 -46.70
CA GLN A 374 22.54 16.04 -47.20
C GLN A 374 23.25 17.20 -47.90
N TYR A 375 24.36 17.65 -47.34
CA TYR A 375 25.24 18.59 -48.01
C TYR A 375 25.87 17.87 -49.21
N GLU A 376 25.23 17.95 -50.37
CA GLU A 376 25.87 17.59 -51.64
C GLU A 376 26.96 18.64 -51.93
N ARG A 377 28.22 18.23 -51.85
CA ARG A 377 29.34 19.04 -52.33
C ARG A 377 29.21 19.21 -53.85
N PRO A 378 29.38 20.41 -54.41
CA PRO A 378 29.56 20.58 -55.85
C PRO A 378 30.89 19.94 -56.28
N ASP A 379 30.85 19.24 -57.41
CA ASP A 379 31.95 18.54 -58.06
C ASP A 379 33.30 19.27 -57.99
N ALA A 380 34.20 18.81 -57.12
CA ALA A 380 35.62 19.13 -57.23
C ALA A 380 36.29 18.04 -58.09
N LYS A 381 36.44 18.30 -59.39
CA LYS A 381 37.36 17.53 -60.25
C LYS A 381 38.79 17.74 -59.75
N PRO A 382 39.57 16.69 -59.45
CA PRO A 382 41.00 16.84 -59.27
C PRO A 382 41.65 16.86 -60.66
N GLU A 383 42.05 18.05 -61.12
CA GLU A 383 43.06 18.18 -62.16
C GLU A 383 44.45 18.02 -61.54
N ASN A 384 45.25 17.14 -62.15
CA ASN A 384 46.69 16.94 -61.97
C ASN A 384 47.16 16.20 -60.72
N LEU A 385 47.10 14.87 -60.75
CA LEU A 385 48.17 14.01 -60.24
C LEU A 385 48.38 12.86 -61.23
N GLY A 386 49.62 12.72 -61.70
CA GLY A 386 50.04 11.78 -62.74
C GLY A 386 50.01 10.32 -62.27
N GLU A 387 49.81 9.44 -63.23
CA GLU A 387 49.86 7.99 -63.09
C GLU A 387 51.21 7.52 -62.52
N GLY A 388 51.16 6.67 -61.49
CA GLY A 388 52.25 5.77 -61.13
C GLY A 388 52.92 6.03 -59.78
N SER A 389 52.26 5.67 -58.69
CA SER A 389 52.91 5.09 -57.51
C SER A 389 51.89 4.36 -56.62
N GLU A 390 52.35 3.31 -55.96
CA GLU A 390 51.61 2.31 -55.20
C GLU A 390 51.05 2.85 -53.87
N VAL A 391 50.19 3.88 -53.93
CA VAL A 391 49.63 4.56 -52.73
C VAL A 391 48.12 4.31 -52.53
N ASP A 392 47.50 3.51 -53.40
CA ASP A 392 46.04 3.23 -53.38
C ASP A 392 45.57 2.21 -52.31
N LYS A 393 46.33 2.00 -51.23
CA LYS A 393 45.94 1.11 -50.11
C LYS A 393 46.18 1.69 -48.71
N ILE A 394 46.29 3.00 -48.56
CA ILE A 394 46.13 3.60 -47.24
C ILE A 394 44.62 3.81 -47.04
N ASP A 395 44.02 2.94 -46.24
CA ASP A 395 42.62 3.07 -45.82
C ASP A 395 42.39 4.46 -45.23
N LEU A 396 41.78 5.35 -46.02
CA LEU A 396 41.49 6.73 -45.65
C LEU A 396 40.40 6.83 -44.55
N GLN A 397 39.83 5.68 -44.13
CA GLN A 397 38.98 5.55 -42.94
C GLN A 397 39.73 4.99 -41.72
N GLY A 398 41.03 4.72 -41.84
CA GLY A 398 41.86 4.05 -40.83
C GLY A 398 42.15 4.90 -39.59
N ARG A 399 42.38 4.21 -38.46
CA ARG A 399 42.91 4.81 -37.22
C ARG A 399 44.40 5.09 -37.39
N ILE A 400 44.85 6.20 -36.84
CA ILE A 400 46.25 6.57 -36.72
C ILE A 400 46.62 6.75 -35.24
N LYS A 401 47.86 6.42 -34.90
CA LYS A 401 48.51 6.89 -33.67
C LYS A 401 49.27 8.16 -34.03
N ASP A 402 48.92 9.31 -33.49
CA ASP A 402 49.74 10.52 -33.64
C ASP A 402 50.77 10.57 -32.53
N VAL A 403 52.00 10.95 -32.89
CA VAL A 403 53.05 11.29 -31.93
C VAL A 403 53.50 12.70 -32.28
N ALA A 404 53.49 13.59 -31.28
CA ALA A 404 53.97 14.95 -31.42
C ALA A 404 55.24 15.14 -30.57
N SER A 405 56.25 15.79 -31.12
CA SER A 405 57.44 16.15 -30.36
C SER A 405 57.07 17.21 -29.32
N SER A 406 57.13 16.87 -28.03
CA SER A 406 56.92 17.83 -26.95
C SER A 406 58.26 18.32 -26.43
N HIS A 407 58.52 19.63 -26.47
CA HIS A 407 59.45 20.21 -25.52
C HIS A 407 58.74 20.21 -24.16
N GLN A 408 59.36 19.59 -23.15
CA GLN A 408 58.73 19.36 -21.85
C GLN A 408 58.11 20.63 -21.27
N GLY A 409 56.80 20.57 -21.03
CA GLY A 409 56.13 21.40 -20.02
C GLY A 409 55.22 22.51 -20.53
N GLU A 410 54.30 22.26 -21.46
CA GLU A 410 53.18 23.19 -21.69
C GLU A 410 51.83 22.46 -21.83
N THR A 411 50.80 23.10 -21.27
CA THR A 411 49.39 22.70 -21.27
C THR A 411 48.84 22.53 -22.68
N GLN A 412 47.76 21.75 -22.79
CA GLN A 412 47.08 21.19 -23.96
C GLN A 412 46.73 22.11 -25.16
N GLU A 413 47.24 23.33 -25.23
CA GLU A 413 46.94 24.34 -26.25
C GLU A 413 48.22 25.00 -26.81
N GLU A 414 49.14 24.22 -27.41
CA GLU A 414 50.03 24.65 -28.51
C GLU A 414 50.95 23.48 -28.93
N PHE A 415 50.51 22.64 -29.89
CA PHE A 415 51.39 21.71 -30.59
C PHE A 415 51.75 22.32 -31.95
N ASP A 416 52.80 23.13 -31.98
CA ASP A 416 53.42 23.69 -33.21
C ASP A 416 54.69 22.90 -33.61
N GLY A 417 54.79 21.65 -33.13
CA GLY A 417 55.87 20.72 -33.44
C GLY A 417 55.54 19.77 -34.61
N GLU A 418 56.56 19.14 -35.19
CA GLU A 418 56.36 18.12 -36.21
C GLU A 418 55.49 16.98 -35.66
N THR A 419 54.40 16.66 -36.38
CA THR A 419 53.52 15.54 -36.02
C THR A 419 53.70 14.41 -37.03
N LEU A 420 53.89 13.20 -36.51
CA LEU A 420 53.99 11.99 -37.31
C LEU A 420 52.84 11.04 -36.95
N ALA A 421 52.10 10.59 -37.95
CA ALA A 421 51.00 9.65 -37.81
C ALA A 421 51.43 8.25 -38.25
N PHE A 422 51.15 7.25 -37.41
CA PHE A 422 51.43 5.85 -37.67
C PHE A 422 50.12 5.11 -38.02
N PRO A 423 49.94 4.66 -39.27
CA PRO A 423 48.77 3.91 -39.68
C PRO A 423 48.69 2.55 -38.96
N TYR A 424 47.52 2.24 -38.39
CA TYR A 424 47.32 0.97 -37.69
C TYR A 424 47.51 -0.26 -38.59
N GLY A 425 47.24 -0.15 -39.89
CA GLY A 425 47.50 -1.24 -40.84
C GLY A 425 48.98 -1.62 -40.90
N ILE A 426 49.86 -0.62 -41.00
CA ILE A 426 51.32 -0.82 -41.01
C ILE A 426 51.79 -1.39 -39.66
N LEU A 427 51.30 -0.81 -38.56
CA LEU A 427 51.65 -1.28 -37.21
C LEU A 427 51.20 -2.71 -36.94
N SER A 428 50.04 -3.12 -37.47
CA SER A 428 49.56 -4.49 -37.35
C SER A 428 50.45 -5.48 -38.10
N GLU A 429 51.10 -5.08 -39.19
CA GLU A 429 52.01 -5.96 -39.92
C GLU A 429 53.41 -5.99 -39.30
N SER A 430 53.96 -4.83 -38.94
CA SER A 430 55.36 -4.75 -38.47
C SER A 430 55.53 -5.03 -36.97
N ARG A 431 54.47 -4.91 -36.17
CA ARG A 431 54.41 -5.01 -34.69
C ARG A 431 55.24 -3.97 -33.94
N VAL A 432 56.37 -3.55 -34.48
CA VAL A 432 57.24 -2.52 -33.94
C VAL A 432 57.69 -1.57 -35.05
N VAL A 433 57.78 -0.29 -34.75
CA VAL A 433 58.33 0.74 -35.64
C VAL A 433 59.27 1.65 -34.85
N ASN A 434 60.52 1.73 -35.26
CA ASN A 434 61.48 2.70 -34.74
C ASN A 434 61.47 3.93 -35.66
N SER A 435 61.22 5.13 -35.12
CA SER A 435 61.10 6.35 -35.91
C SER A 435 61.63 7.58 -35.16
N GLN A 436 61.62 8.73 -35.82
CA GLN A 436 62.05 10.01 -35.25
C GLN A 436 61.03 11.10 -35.58
N VAL A 437 60.60 11.84 -34.55
CA VAL A 437 59.60 12.90 -34.64
C VAL A 437 60.18 14.18 -34.04
N GLY A 438 60.32 15.25 -34.83
CA GLY A 438 60.86 16.54 -34.34
C GLY A 438 62.24 16.44 -33.68
N GLY A 439 63.07 15.47 -34.09
CA GLY A 439 64.38 15.20 -33.50
C GLY A 439 64.38 14.22 -32.31
N GLN A 440 63.23 13.96 -31.69
CA GLN A 440 63.08 12.96 -30.62
C GLN A 440 62.88 11.56 -31.24
N LYS A 441 63.59 10.57 -30.71
CA LYS A 441 63.45 9.17 -31.14
C LYS A 441 62.29 8.52 -30.42
N VAL A 442 61.52 7.72 -31.15
CA VAL A 442 60.32 7.08 -30.65
C VAL A 442 60.26 5.66 -31.18
N VAL A 443 59.87 4.72 -30.32
CA VAL A 443 59.49 3.37 -30.74
C VAL A 443 58.00 3.15 -30.50
N VAL A 444 57.31 2.60 -31.48
CA VAL A 444 55.87 2.32 -31.41
C VAL A 444 55.66 0.81 -31.40
N PHE A 445 55.02 0.30 -30.35
CA PHE A 445 54.63 -1.11 -30.22
C PHE A 445 53.16 -1.29 -30.55
N TRP A 446 52.83 -2.41 -31.18
CA TRP A 446 51.48 -2.85 -31.49
C TRP A 446 51.26 -4.29 -31.03
N GLU A 447 50.16 -4.55 -30.35
CA GLU A 447 49.77 -5.90 -29.88
C GLU A 447 48.31 -6.23 -30.26
N PRO A 448 48.01 -7.47 -30.70
CA PRO A 448 46.64 -7.87 -31.03
C PRO A 448 45.78 -8.07 -29.76
N GLY A 449 44.47 -8.17 -29.94
CA GLY A 449 43.52 -8.55 -28.87
C GLY A 449 42.59 -7.43 -28.41
N THR A 450 42.58 -6.28 -29.08
CA THR A 450 41.66 -5.18 -28.78
C THR A 450 40.59 -5.07 -29.85
N ALA A 451 39.35 -5.44 -29.52
CA ALA A 451 38.24 -5.38 -30.45
C ALA A 451 37.71 -3.94 -30.65
N SER A 452 37.30 -3.63 -31.88
CA SER A 452 36.72 -2.34 -32.24
C SER A 452 35.32 -2.15 -31.65
N ALA A 453 35.10 -1.03 -30.95
CA ALA A 453 33.80 -0.67 -30.38
C ALA A 453 32.80 -0.09 -31.40
N LEU A 454 33.19 0.06 -32.67
CA LEU A 454 32.43 0.80 -33.69
C LEU A 454 31.96 -0.07 -34.85
N ASP A 455 32.48 -1.29 -34.97
CA ASP A 455 32.18 -2.17 -36.12
C ASP A 455 30.95 -3.06 -35.89
N SER A 456 30.51 -3.25 -34.65
CA SER A 456 29.35 -4.07 -34.31
C SER A 456 28.64 -3.55 -33.05
N ARG A 457 27.43 -4.07 -32.79
CA ARG A 457 26.65 -3.72 -31.58
C ARG A 457 27.18 -4.37 -30.29
N GLN A 458 28.02 -5.41 -30.40
CA GLN A 458 28.67 -6.07 -29.26
C GLN A 458 30.18 -6.01 -29.46
N ILE A 459 30.89 -5.30 -28.58
CA ILE A 459 32.33 -5.03 -28.68
C ILE A 459 33.14 -6.32 -28.88
N SER A 460 32.76 -7.43 -28.23
CA SER A 460 33.41 -8.74 -28.37
C SER A 460 33.38 -9.34 -29.78
N GLU A 461 32.46 -8.89 -30.64
CA GLU A 461 32.33 -9.33 -32.03
C GLU A 461 32.99 -8.35 -33.02
N GLY A 462 33.55 -7.24 -32.53
CA GLY A 462 34.26 -6.27 -33.36
C GLY A 462 35.57 -6.85 -33.90
N ARG A 463 36.00 -6.37 -35.08
CA ARG A 463 37.31 -6.75 -35.64
C ARG A 463 38.44 -6.35 -34.67
N ASP A 464 39.49 -7.16 -34.61
CA ASP A 464 40.68 -6.80 -33.83
C ASP A 464 41.38 -5.62 -34.49
N VAL A 465 41.49 -4.53 -33.75
CA VAL A 465 42.21 -3.31 -34.16
C VAL A 465 43.53 -3.17 -33.42
N GLY A 466 43.80 -4.03 -32.44
CA GLY A 466 45.01 -4.01 -31.61
C GLY A 466 45.15 -2.78 -30.73
N ALA A 467 46.14 -2.85 -29.83
CA ALA A 467 46.56 -1.77 -28.95
C ALA A 467 47.89 -1.18 -29.45
N VAL A 468 48.10 0.12 -29.23
CA VAL A 468 49.33 0.83 -29.63
C VAL A 468 49.83 1.72 -28.50
N ILE A 469 51.12 1.59 -28.17
CA ILE A 469 51.84 2.45 -27.23
C ILE A 469 53.12 2.96 -27.90
N ALA A 470 53.45 4.23 -27.67
CA ALA A 470 54.68 4.85 -28.13
C ALA A 470 55.58 5.14 -26.93
N PHE A 471 56.88 4.93 -27.09
CA PHE A 471 57.87 5.06 -26.03
C PHE A 471 59.09 5.85 -26.48
N ASP A 472 59.78 6.49 -25.54
CA ASP A 472 61.15 6.95 -25.70
C ASP A 472 62.06 5.73 -25.56
N PRO A 473 62.84 5.35 -26.60
CA PRO A 473 63.66 4.15 -26.59
C PRO A 473 64.99 4.34 -25.84
N THR A 474 65.11 5.33 -24.95
CA THR A 474 66.35 5.65 -24.23
C THR A 474 66.31 5.13 -22.79
N ILE A 475 67.25 4.26 -22.43
CA ILE A 475 67.43 3.76 -21.05
C ILE A 475 68.83 4.12 -20.58
N ASN A 476 68.95 4.78 -19.42
CA ASN A 476 70.24 5.17 -18.81
C ASN A 476 71.19 5.91 -19.77
N GLY A 477 70.64 6.72 -20.69
CA GLY A 477 71.39 7.46 -21.71
C GLY A 477 71.85 6.64 -22.92
N GLN A 478 71.53 5.35 -22.96
CA GLN A 478 71.73 4.49 -24.13
C GLN A 478 70.43 4.41 -24.94
N GLU A 479 70.57 4.71 -26.23
CA GLU A 479 69.48 4.55 -27.19
C GLU A 479 69.34 3.10 -27.63
N LEU A 480 68.11 2.60 -27.61
CA LEU A 480 67.74 1.27 -28.04
C LEU A 480 66.98 1.32 -29.37
N THR A 481 67.04 0.22 -30.12
CA THR A 481 66.20 -0.02 -31.29
C THR A 481 65.60 -1.41 -31.15
N PHE A 482 64.34 -1.56 -31.51
CA PHE A 482 63.59 -2.77 -31.23
C PHE A 482 63.22 -3.54 -32.50
N GLN A 483 63.15 -4.85 -32.37
CA GLN A 483 62.57 -5.75 -33.36
C GLN A 483 61.56 -6.67 -32.68
N PHE A 484 60.60 -7.20 -33.43
CA PHE A 484 59.66 -8.18 -32.93
C PHE A 484 60.08 -9.56 -33.44
N ASP A 485 60.39 -10.50 -32.54
CA ASP A 485 60.92 -11.82 -32.90
C ASP A 485 59.84 -12.88 -33.20
N GLY A 486 58.57 -12.48 -33.09
CA GLY A 486 57.39 -13.33 -33.25
C GLY A 486 56.63 -13.54 -31.94
N GLU A 487 57.28 -13.36 -30.80
CA GLU A 487 56.67 -13.52 -29.47
C GLU A 487 56.91 -12.28 -28.58
N ASN A 488 58.11 -11.70 -28.61
CA ASN A 488 58.50 -10.58 -27.76
C ASN A 488 59.09 -9.40 -28.55
N PHE A 489 59.05 -8.22 -27.95
CA PHE A 489 59.86 -7.09 -28.41
C PHE A 489 61.29 -7.27 -27.89
N VAL A 490 62.29 -7.14 -28.75
CA VAL A 490 63.70 -7.39 -28.41
C VAL A 490 64.53 -6.18 -28.80
N ASP A 491 65.32 -5.65 -27.87
CA ASP A 491 66.25 -4.57 -28.20
C ASP A 491 67.52 -5.14 -28.87
N ASN A 492 67.99 -4.46 -29.91
CA ASN A 492 69.12 -4.93 -30.71
C ASN A 492 70.48 -4.72 -30.02
N GLN A 493 70.54 -3.90 -28.96
CA GLN A 493 71.78 -3.48 -28.32
C GLN A 493 72.24 -4.46 -27.23
N THR A 494 71.29 -4.96 -26.44
CA THR A 494 71.53 -5.83 -25.29
C THR A 494 70.89 -7.21 -25.48
N GLY A 495 69.92 -7.33 -26.40
CA GLY A 495 69.14 -8.55 -26.60
C GLY A 495 68.15 -8.82 -25.47
N SER A 496 67.80 -7.80 -24.67
CA SER A 496 66.77 -7.94 -23.64
C SER A 496 65.40 -8.06 -24.30
N THR A 497 64.52 -8.86 -23.72
CA THR A 497 63.13 -9.02 -24.18
C THR A 497 62.22 -8.13 -23.37
N TRP A 498 61.18 -7.59 -24.00
CA TRP A 498 60.31 -6.56 -23.45
C TRP A 498 58.85 -6.92 -23.70
N ASP A 499 57.99 -6.60 -22.72
CA ASP A 499 56.54 -6.70 -22.87
C ASP A 499 55.96 -5.50 -23.64
N PHE A 500 54.67 -5.58 -23.98
CA PHE A 500 53.96 -4.52 -24.69
C PHE A 500 53.88 -3.20 -23.91
N LEU A 501 53.99 -3.24 -22.57
CA LEU A 501 53.97 -2.07 -21.70
C LEU A 501 55.34 -1.40 -21.56
N GLY A 502 56.36 -1.93 -22.26
CA GLY A 502 57.71 -1.39 -22.28
C GLY A 502 58.54 -1.78 -21.08
N ILE A 503 58.26 -2.91 -20.42
CA ILE A 503 59.06 -3.45 -19.30
C ILE A 503 59.96 -4.57 -19.81
N ALA A 504 61.24 -4.50 -19.48
CA ALA A 504 62.21 -5.55 -19.81
C ALA A 504 61.97 -6.80 -18.95
N LEU A 505 61.58 -7.90 -19.59
CA LEU A 505 61.27 -9.18 -18.97
C LEU A 505 62.53 -10.00 -18.67
N THR A 506 63.48 -10.04 -19.60
CA THR A 506 64.72 -10.83 -19.49
C THR A 506 65.90 -10.13 -20.16
N GLY A 507 67.12 -10.50 -19.81
CA GLY A 507 68.34 -9.93 -20.38
C GLY A 507 68.98 -8.86 -19.48
N PRO A 508 70.06 -8.19 -19.94
CA PRO A 508 70.81 -7.23 -19.15
C PRO A 508 70.00 -6.04 -18.59
N LEU A 509 68.89 -5.69 -19.23
CA LEU A 509 68.01 -4.59 -18.82
C LEU A 509 66.79 -5.06 -18.01
N GLN A 510 66.74 -6.32 -17.56
CA GLN A 510 65.58 -6.88 -16.84
C GLN A 510 65.09 -5.98 -15.69
N GLY A 511 63.80 -5.65 -15.72
CA GLY A 511 63.12 -4.80 -14.74
C GLY A 511 63.15 -3.29 -15.06
N GLU A 512 63.94 -2.86 -16.05
CA GLU A 512 63.88 -1.48 -16.56
C GLU A 512 62.59 -1.25 -17.36
N GLN A 513 62.15 0.01 -17.42
CA GLN A 513 60.91 0.40 -18.08
C GLN A 513 61.13 1.59 -19.01
N LEU A 514 60.62 1.50 -20.24
CA LEU A 514 60.60 2.59 -21.19
C LEU A 514 59.60 3.68 -20.77
N GLU A 515 59.97 4.94 -20.99
CA GLU A 515 59.08 6.07 -20.74
C GLU A 515 58.07 6.20 -21.89
N GLN A 516 56.77 6.26 -21.57
CA GLN A 516 55.72 6.42 -22.58
C GLN A 516 55.70 7.87 -23.11
N VAL A 517 55.64 8.00 -24.44
CA VAL A 517 55.46 9.28 -25.11
C VAL A 517 53.97 9.56 -25.27
N VAL A 518 53.56 10.81 -25.08
CA VAL A 518 52.18 11.24 -25.29
C VAL A 518 51.80 11.04 -26.77
N ALA A 519 50.82 10.19 -27.00
CA ALA A 519 50.36 9.82 -28.33
C ALA A 519 48.88 9.43 -28.30
N ASN A 520 48.06 9.94 -29.22
CA ASN A 520 46.62 9.75 -29.19
C ASN A 520 46.12 8.93 -30.39
N ASN A 521 44.91 8.39 -30.26
CA ASN A 521 44.31 7.56 -31.30
C ASN A 521 43.23 8.37 -32.02
N TYR A 522 43.44 8.68 -33.29
CA TYR A 522 42.50 9.45 -34.09
C TYR A 522 42.05 8.68 -35.33
N PHE A 523 40.87 9.02 -35.85
CA PHE A 523 40.52 8.67 -37.22
C PHE A 523 41.22 9.62 -38.18
N TRP A 524 41.86 9.08 -39.21
CA TRP A 524 42.63 9.87 -40.18
C TRP A 524 41.80 10.99 -40.81
N PHE A 525 40.57 10.69 -41.25
CA PHE A 525 39.69 11.68 -41.88
C PHE A 525 39.37 12.88 -40.96
N ALA A 526 39.30 12.65 -39.65
CA ALA A 526 39.04 13.70 -38.67
C ALA A 526 40.32 14.50 -38.43
N TRP A 527 41.45 13.82 -38.21
CA TRP A 527 42.74 14.45 -37.92
C TRP A 527 43.28 15.29 -39.08
N ALA A 528 43.28 14.74 -40.30
CA ALA A 528 43.81 15.41 -41.49
C ALA A 528 43.05 16.69 -41.86
N ALA A 529 41.79 16.83 -41.39
CA ALA A 529 41.02 18.07 -41.55
C ALA A 529 41.52 19.21 -40.65
N PHE A 530 42.09 18.90 -39.49
CA PHE A 530 42.63 19.89 -38.54
C PHE A 530 44.13 20.10 -38.66
N LYS A 531 44.89 19.07 -39.09
CA LYS A 531 46.35 19.07 -39.18
C LYS A 531 46.84 18.48 -40.52
N PRO A 532 46.54 19.12 -41.67
CA PRO A 532 46.86 18.61 -43.01
C PRO A 532 48.36 18.45 -43.27
N GLU A 533 49.21 19.13 -42.51
CA GLU A 533 50.68 19.06 -42.56
C GLU A 533 51.27 17.79 -41.90
N THR A 534 50.44 16.97 -41.25
CA THR A 534 50.87 15.72 -40.60
C THR A 534 51.49 14.76 -41.61
N ARG A 535 52.72 14.31 -41.33
CA ARG A 535 53.38 13.29 -42.15
C ARG A 535 52.90 11.90 -41.76
N LEU A 536 52.65 11.04 -42.74
CA LEU A 536 52.39 9.62 -42.50
C LEU A 536 53.74 8.88 -42.44
N ASN A 537 53.95 8.09 -41.40
CA ASN A 537 55.11 7.21 -41.30
C ASN A 537 54.97 6.07 -42.32
N GLN A 538 55.73 6.14 -43.40
CA GLN A 538 55.89 5.06 -44.37
C GLN A 538 57.22 4.33 -44.08
N PRO A 539 57.24 2.98 -44.12
CA PRO A 539 58.46 2.21 -43.89
C PRO A 539 59.55 2.43 -44.94
#